data_AF-A0A4R1XBN5-F1
#
_entry.id   AF-A0A4R1XBN5-F1
#
_cell.length_a   1.000
_cell.length_b   1.000
_cell.length_c   1.000
_cell.angle_alpha   90.00
_cell.angle_beta   90.00
_cell.angle_gamma   90.00
#
_symmetry.space_group_name_H-M   'P 1'
#
loop_
_entity.id
_entity.type
_entity.pdbx_description
1 polymer ?
#
loop_
_entity_poly.entity_id
_entity_poly.type
_entity_poly.pdbx_seq_one_letter_code
_entity_poly.pdbx_strand_id
1 'polypeptide(L)'
;MGLRLVTSAAEDRDDAPVGSADVNAEARRRLSALGYDRHRARALATGIDMPREIHIRHLQIMAIALALGSLETIPDDYRSDAYWPT
;
A
#
# COMPACT_ATOMS: atom_id res chain seq x y z
N MET A 1 24.73 23.33 27.80
CA MET A 1 23.83 23.40 26.63
C MET A 1 24.01 22.11 25.84
N GLY A 2 23.22 21.08 26.13
CA GLY A 2 23.25 19.79 25.44
C GLY A 2 21.98 19.62 24.62
N LEU A 3 22.09 19.73 23.30
CA LEU A 3 21.00 19.43 22.38
C LEU A 3 20.81 17.91 22.35
N ARG A 4 19.70 17.45 22.94
CA ARG A 4 19.28 16.05 22.87
C ARG A 4 18.59 15.86 21.51
N LEU A 5 19.27 15.18 20.60
CA LEU A 5 18.64 14.64 19.39
C LEU A 5 17.59 13.62 19.85
N VAL A 6 16.31 14.00 19.79
CA VAL A 6 15.20 13.03 19.87
C VAL A 6 15.16 12.32 18.53
N THR A 7 15.91 11.22 18.44
CA THR A 7 15.67 10.17 17.45
C THR A 7 14.80 9.13 18.15
N SER A 8 13.49 9.36 18.24
CA SER A 8 12.55 8.35 18.74
C SER A 8 11.14 8.68 18.25
N ALA A 9 10.94 8.43 16.97
CA ALA A 9 9.59 8.29 16.39
C ALA A 9 9.49 7.03 15.52
N ALA A 10 10.62 6.36 15.27
CA ALA A 10 10.69 5.12 14.50
C ALA A 10 10.67 3.86 15.38
N GLU A 11 11.12 3.96 16.64
CA GLU A 11 11.34 2.80 17.52
C GLU A 11 10.09 2.40 18.34
N ASP A 12 9.12 3.31 18.54
CA ASP A 12 7.89 3.04 19.31
C ASP A 12 6.77 2.36 18.49
N ARG A 13 6.97 2.15 17.18
CA ARG A 13 5.94 1.56 16.30
C ARG A 13 6.03 0.03 16.22
N ASP A 14 7.12 -0.57 16.70
CA ASP A 14 7.40 -2.01 16.54
C ASP A 14 6.46 -2.91 17.37
N ASP A 15 5.73 -2.36 18.34
CA ASP A 15 4.81 -3.12 19.20
C ASP A 15 3.33 -2.71 19.01
N ALA A 16 3.04 -1.78 18.10
CA ALA A 16 1.67 -1.40 17.78
C ALA A 16 1.05 -2.46 16.85
N PRO A 17 -0.16 -2.98 17.17
CA PRO A 17 -0.81 -3.98 16.33
C PRO A 17 -1.05 -3.42 14.92
N VAL A 18 -0.78 -4.25 13.90
CA VAL A 18 -0.97 -3.89 12.49
C VAL A 18 -2.41 -3.47 12.27
N GLY A 19 -2.60 -2.25 11.76
CA GLY A 19 -3.91 -1.68 11.50
C GLY A 19 -4.27 -1.62 10.01
N SER A 20 -5.54 -1.33 9.73
CA SER A 20 -6.02 -1.11 8.36
C SER A 20 -5.27 0.03 7.65
N ALA A 21 -4.74 1.00 8.39
CA ALA A 21 -3.87 2.04 7.86
C ALA A 21 -2.56 1.48 7.28
N ASP A 22 -1.97 0.47 7.91
CA ASP A 22 -0.73 -0.18 7.46
C ASP A 22 -0.97 -1.02 6.20
N VAL A 23 -2.12 -1.68 6.10
CA VAL A 23 -2.58 -2.38 4.89
C VAL A 23 -2.79 -1.39 3.74
N ASN A 24 -3.43 -0.25 4.00
CA ASN A 24 -3.65 0.79 2.99
C ASN A 24 -2.32 1.42 2.51
N ALA A 25 -1.36 1.60 3.42
CA ALA A 25 -0.02 2.07 3.08
C ALA A 25 0.70 1.07 2.17
N GLU A 26 0.60 -0.23 2.46
CA GLU A 26 1.17 -1.29 1.63
C GLU A 26 0.54 -1.37 0.24
N ALA A 27 -0.79 -1.29 0.17
CA ALA A 27 -1.52 -1.24 -1.09
C ALA A 27 -1.05 -0.06 -1.95
N ARG A 28 -0.88 1.12 -1.34
CA ARG A 28 -0.37 2.32 -2.03
C ARG A 28 1.07 2.14 -2.49
N ARG A 29 1.94 1.52 -1.68
CA ARG A 29 3.32 1.19 -2.07
C ARG A 29 3.35 0.32 -3.33
N ARG A 30 2.52 -0.73 -3.37
CA ARG A 30 2.43 -1.66 -4.51
C ARG A 30 1.86 -0.98 -5.77
N LEU A 31 0.83 -0.14 -5.63
CA LEU A 31 0.29 0.65 -6.75
C LEU A 31 1.34 1.63 -7.32
N SER A 32 2.14 2.24 -6.46
CA SER A 32 3.24 3.11 -6.88
C SER A 32 4.30 2.32 -7.67
N ALA A 33 4.64 1.11 -7.23
CA ALA A 33 5.60 0.24 -7.93
C ALA A 33 5.09 -0.18 -9.33
N LEU A 34 3.77 -0.35 -9.49
CA LEU A 34 3.12 -0.59 -10.78
C LEU A 34 3.06 0.64 -11.70
N GLY A 35 3.45 1.82 -11.22
CA GLY A 35 3.32 3.07 -11.98
C GLY A 35 1.87 3.46 -12.25
N TYR A 36 0.92 2.99 -11.42
CA TYR A 36 -0.52 3.22 -11.64
C TYR A 36 -0.85 4.71 -11.80
N ASP A 37 -0.30 5.57 -10.95
CA ASP A 37 -0.56 7.01 -10.98
C ASP A 37 -0.11 7.64 -12.30
N ARG A 38 1.03 7.20 -12.85
CA ARG A 38 1.53 7.67 -14.15
C ARG A 38 0.60 7.23 -15.28
N HIS A 39 0.15 5.97 -15.27
CA HIS A 39 -0.78 5.47 -16.27
C HIS A 39 -2.14 6.18 -16.19
N ARG A 40 -2.63 6.45 -14.97
CA ARG A 40 -3.88 7.16 -14.73
C ARG A 40 -3.79 8.60 -15.22
N ALA A 41 -2.71 9.31 -14.90
CA ALA A 41 -2.49 10.68 -15.36
C ALA A 41 -2.42 10.75 -16.90
N ARG A 42 -1.71 9.81 -17.53
CA ARG A 42 -1.65 9.71 -19.00
C ARG A 42 -3.04 9.49 -19.60
N ALA A 43 -3.82 8.57 -19.05
CA ALA A 43 -5.17 8.28 -19.55
C ALA A 43 -6.09 9.50 -19.46
N LEU A 44 -6.04 10.23 -18.34
CA LEU A 44 -6.80 11.48 -18.18
C LEU A 44 -6.37 12.58 -19.15
N ALA A 45 -5.06 12.70 -19.42
CA ALA A 45 -4.52 13.74 -20.29
C ALA A 45 -4.73 13.46 -21.79
N THR A 46 -4.74 12.19 -22.18
CA THR A 46 -4.71 11.78 -23.60
C THR A 46 -6.00 11.13 -24.09
N GLY A 47 -6.88 10.70 -23.17
CA GLY A 47 -8.05 9.87 -23.49
C GLY A 47 -7.69 8.44 -23.89
N ILE A 48 -6.40 8.07 -23.93
CA ILE A 48 -5.96 6.71 -24.25
C ILE A 48 -6.02 5.87 -22.97
N ASP A 49 -6.78 4.78 -23.04
CA ASP A 49 -6.98 3.90 -21.91
C ASP A 49 -5.68 3.38 -21.27
N MET A 50 -5.80 3.09 -19.98
CA MET A 50 -4.76 2.41 -19.21
C MET A 50 -4.57 0.98 -19.76
N PRO A 51 -3.33 0.44 -19.79
CA PRO A 51 -3.12 -0.97 -20.12
C PRO A 51 -3.97 -1.86 -19.21
N ARG A 52 -4.67 -2.82 -19.79
CA ARG A 52 -5.65 -3.66 -19.10
C ARG A 52 -5.03 -4.37 -17.89
N GLU A 53 -3.81 -4.85 -18.02
CA GLU A 53 -3.08 -5.57 -16.97
C GLU A 53 -2.83 -4.67 -15.75
N ILE A 54 -2.49 -3.40 -15.97
CA ILE A 54 -2.29 -2.42 -14.88
C ILE A 54 -3.62 -2.12 -14.19
N HIS A 55 -4.71 -1.98 -14.95
CA HIS A 55 -6.03 -1.75 -14.39
C HIS A 55 -6.51 -2.94 -13.55
N ILE A 56 -6.35 -4.17 -14.05
CA ILE A 56 -6.73 -5.39 -13.32
C ILE A 56 -5.92 -5.53 -12.04
N ARG A 57 -4.59 -5.34 -12.08
CA ARG A 57 -3.75 -5.40 -10.89
C ARG A 57 -4.14 -4.35 -9.85
N HIS A 58 -4.50 -3.14 -10.28
CA HIS A 58 -5.01 -2.12 -9.37
C HIS A 58 -6.29 -2.58 -8.64
N LEU A 59 -7.25 -3.14 -9.36
CA LEU A 59 -8.49 -3.66 -8.77
C LEU A 59 -8.20 -4.78 -7.77
N GLN A 60 -7.31 -5.72 -8.11
CA GLN A 60 -6.91 -6.81 -7.22
C GLN A 60 -6.27 -6.28 -5.93
N ILE A 61 -5.33 -5.34 -6.04
CA ILE A 61 -4.67 -4.73 -4.87
C ILE A 61 -5.70 -4.03 -3.97
N MET A 62 -6.66 -3.30 -4.54
CA MET A 62 -7.71 -2.63 -3.74
C MET A 62 -8.65 -3.64 -3.08
N ALA A 63 -9.02 -4.73 -3.77
CA ALA A 63 -9.85 -5.77 -3.20
C ALA A 63 -9.16 -6.50 -2.03
N ILE A 64 -7.86 -6.81 -2.18
CA ILE A 64 -7.06 -7.44 -1.11
C ILE A 64 -6.88 -6.49 0.07
N ALA A 65 -6.60 -5.20 -0.19
CA ALA A 65 -6.48 -4.21 0.87
C ALA A 65 -7.78 -4.08 1.69
N LEU A 66 -8.93 -4.08 1.00
CA LEU A 66 -10.23 -4.08 1.66
C LEU A 66 -10.46 -5.35 2.48
N ALA A 67 -10.11 -6.53 1.94
CA ALA A 67 -10.30 -7.81 2.62
C ALA A 67 -9.39 -7.96 3.84
N LEU A 68 -8.11 -7.60 3.73
CA LEU A 68 -7.17 -7.62 4.86
C LEU A 68 -7.55 -6.57 5.90
N GLY A 69 -7.92 -5.37 5.46
CA GLY A 69 -8.29 -4.27 6.36
C GLY A 69 -9.62 -4.47 7.09
N SER A 70 -10.43 -5.46 6.71
CA SER A 70 -11.69 -5.81 7.39
C SER A 70 -11.54 -6.96 8.38
N LEU A 71 -10.36 -7.58 8.49
CA LEU A 71 -10.09 -8.61 9.48
C LEU A 71 -10.07 -8.00 10.89
N GLU A 72 -10.61 -8.75 11.87
CA GLU A 72 -10.52 -8.39 13.28
C GLU A 72 -9.07 -8.34 13.77
N THR A 73 -8.22 -9.20 13.21
CA THR A 73 -6.77 -9.22 13.45
C THR A 73 -6.06 -9.36 12.10
N ILE A 74 -5.20 -8.40 11.78
CA ILE A 74 -4.41 -8.41 10.54
C ILE A 74 -3.18 -9.30 10.75
N PRO A 75 -2.86 -10.22 9.81
CA PRO A 75 -1.65 -11.04 9.91
C PRO A 75 -0.37 -10.20 9.97
N ASP A 76 0.59 -10.58 10.80
CA ASP A 76 1.89 -9.88 10.90
C ASP A 76 2.67 -9.92 9.56
N ASP A 77 2.44 -10.97 8.77
CA ASP A 77 3.03 -11.18 7.45
C ASP A 77 2.18 -10.60 6.31
N TYR A 78 1.24 -9.68 6.58
CA TYR A 78 0.34 -9.11 5.58
C TYR A 78 1.04 -8.53 4.34
N ARG A 79 2.34 -8.21 4.41
CA ARG A 79 3.15 -7.73 3.27
C ARG A 79 3.62 -8.84 2.33
N SER A 80 3.46 -10.10 2.71
CA SER A 80 3.88 -11.28 1.94
C SER A 80 3.20 -11.33 0.58
N ASP A 81 3.95 -11.67 -0.47
CA ASP A 81 3.41 -11.86 -1.83
C ASP A 81 2.40 -13.02 -1.92
N ALA A 82 2.22 -13.82 -0.85
CA ALA A 82 1.12 -14.77 -0.76
C ALA A 82 -0.27 -14.10 -0.80
N TYR A 83 -0.38 -12.85 -0.33
CA TYR A 83 -1.65 -12.12 -0.30
C TYR A 83 -1.89 -11.24 -1.52
N TRP A 84 -0.83 -10.84 -2.25
CA TRP A 84 -0.89 -9.78 -3.23
C TRP A 84 -0.50 -10.26 -4.64
N PRO A 85 -1.03 -9.64 -5.70
CA PRO A 85 -0.67 -10.01 -7.06
C PRO A 85 0.78 -9.59 -7.40
N THR A 86 1.50 -10.44 -8.12
CA THR A 86 2.84 -10.21 -8.68
C THR A 86 2.82 -9.92 -10.19
#